data_AF-V3Z4Q4-F1
#
_entry.id   AF-V3Z4Q4-F1
#
_cell.length_a   1.000
_cell.length_b   1.000
_cell.length_c   1.000
_cell.angle_alpha   90.00
_cell.angle_beta   90.00
_cell.angle_gamma   90.00
#
_symmetry.space_group_name_H-M   'P 1'
#
loop_
_entity.id
_entity.type
_entity.pdbx_description
1 polymer ?
#
loop_
_entity_poly.entity_id
_entity_poly.type
_entity_poly.pdbx_seq_one_letter_code
_entity_poly.pdbx_strand_id
1 'polypeptide(L)'
;CQHKCTDKVPGFTCSCQDGFKLAADGVSCEGILKYYFCYIDECSSGIHGCEQTCKNNEGSFNCLCQLGFRIKNDRKSCENDPSRDPCADFPPTCQYGCKLENDQPVCFCQKGYVLGADGNTCVDINECDGNHGCSDECVNTPGSFKCTCAQYKKLENDQKTCRDRNECLTVGQCTITGSVCVNTPGSYQCNCKDGYQLSADKSKCEDIKECDLTPKVCEQKCEETEGSYYCSCEKGFVINTETQKCEDIDECQIGRSDCTQKCRNTFGSFICECKTGYLINSDRKTCRGMFIYNLLF
;
A
#
# COMPACT_ATOMS: atom_id res chain seq x y z
N CYS A 1 -55.97 -71.03 37.11
CA CYS A 1 -55.93 -69.59 36.81
C CYS A 1 -54.67 -69.26 36.05
N GLN A 2 -54.74 -68.46 34.99
CA GLN A 2 -53.56 -68.11 34.17
C GLN A 2 -52.59 -67.14 34.85
N HIS A 3 -53.08 -66.17 35.63
CA HIS A 3 -52.23 -65.20 36.35
C HIS A 3 -52.22 -65.44 37.87
N LYS A 4 -53.34 -65.17 38.55
CA LYS A 4 -53.42 -65.31 40.01
C LYS A 4 -54.62 -66.15 40.42
N CYS A 5 -54.40 -67.08 41.35
CA CYS A 5 -55.41 -67.96 41.94
C CYS A 5 -55.61 -67.63 43.42
N THR A 6 -56.85 -67.72 43.91
CA THR A 6 -57.19 -67.49 45.32
C THR A 6 -58.25 -68.49 45.76
N ASP A 7 -57.94 -69.29 46.78
CA ASP A 7 -58.82 -70.34 47.29
C ASP A 7 -60.05 -69.76 47.99
N LYS A 8 -61.21 -70.42 47.81
CA LYS A 8 -62.49 -70.03 48.44
C LYS A 8 -63.32 -71.27 48.67
N VAL A 9 -63.80 -71.57 49.88
CA VAL A 9 -64.55 -72.82 50.10
C VAL A 9 -66.07 -72.65 49.82
N PRO A 10 -66.69 -73.49 48.96
CA PRO A 10 -66.08 -74.50 48.10
C PRO A 10 -65.56 -73.91 46.76
N GLY A 11 -64.33 -74.24 46.35
CA GLY A 11 -63.71 -73.82 45.08
C GLY A 11 -62.48 -72.88 45.13
N PHE A 12 -62.28 -72.12 44.06
CA PHE A 12 -61.22 -71.13 43.89
C PHE A 12 -61.70 -70.01 42.94
N THR A 13 -61.02 -68.87 42.97
CA THR A 13 -61.29 -67.73 42.08
C THR A 13 -60.00 -67.27 41.39
N CYS A 14 -60.11 -66.80 40.16
CA CYS A 14 -58.99 -66.34 39.34
C CYS A 14 -59.03 -64.83 39.12
N SER A 15 -57.87 -64.17 39.08
CA SER A 15 -57.72 -62.76 38.72
C SER A 15 -56.55 -62.56 37.73
N CYS A 16 -56.64 -61.51 36.91
CA CYS A 16 -55.67 -61.16 35.87
C CYS A 16 -54.83 -59.93 36.28
N GLN A 17 -53.58 -59.84 35.81
CA GLN A 17 -52.74 -58.64 35.93
C GLN A 17 -53.28 -57.47 35.09
N ASP A 18 -52.83 -56.25 35.39
CA ASP A 18 -53.26 -55.03 34.69
C ASP A 18 -53.09 -55.17 33.16
N GLY A 19 -54.12 -54.76 32.41
CA GLY A 19 -54.16 -54.90 30.95
C GLY A 19 -54.82 -56.19 30.42
N PHE A 20 -55.24 -57.12 31.30
CA PHE A 20 -55.88 -58.38 30.92
C PHE A 20 -57.24 -58.57 31.61
N LYS A 21 -58.23 -59.12 30.89
CA LYS A 21 -59.56 -59.44 31.44
C LYS A 21 -59.72 -60.95 31.61
N LEU A 22 -60.38 -61.38 32.69
CA LEU A 22 -60.70 -62.80 32.88
C LEU A 22 -61.69 -63.25 31.80
N ALA A 23 -61.32 -64.33 31.10
CA ALA A 23 -62.11 -64.94 30.04
C ALA A 23 -63.39 -65.58 30.61
N ALA A 24 -64.33 -65.88 29.72
CA ALA A 24 -65.63 -66.48 30.10
C ALA A 24 -65.50 -67.88 30.72
N ASP A 25 -64.37 -68.57 30.50
CA ASP A 25 -64.07 -69.86 31.13
C ASP A 25 -63.72 -69.74 32.63
N GLY A 26 -63.58 -68.51 33.15
CA GLY A 26 -63.29 -68.22 34.55
C GLY A 26 -61.87 -68.55 35.00
N VAL A 27 -60.99 -68.99 34.10
CA VAL A 27 -59.62 -69.44 34.43
C VAL A 27 -58.54 -68.85 33.55
N SER A 28 -58.85 -68.46 32.33
CA SER A 28 -57.94 -67.85 31.36
C SER A 28 -58.00 -66.33 31.41
N CYS A 29 -56.90 -65.67 31.06
CA CYS A 29 -56.82 -64.21 30.98
C CYS A 29 -56.67 -63.83 29.50
N GLU A 30 -57.73 -63.25 28.94
CA GLU A 30 -57.75 -62.73 27.59
C GLU A 30 -57.20 -61.30 27.59
N GLY A 31 -56.16 -61.08 26.80
CA GLY A 31 -55.66 -59.73 26.52
C GLY A 31 -56.69 -59.00 25.68
N ILE A 32 -57.04 -57.77 26.07
CA ILE A 32 -57.82 -56.89 25.21
C ILE A 32 -56.91 -56.53 24.03
N LEU A 33 -57.12 -57.22 22.92
CA LEU A 33 -56.63 -56.91 21.57
C LEU A 33 -55.10 -56.79 21.42
N LYS A 34 -54.49 -57.90 21.01
CA LYS A 34 -53.26 -57.92 20.22
C LYS A 34 -53.45 -57.02 18.99
N TYR A 35 -52.56 -56.03 18.79
CA TYR A 35 -52.29 -55.21 17.59
C TYR A 35 -52.55 -53.69 17.59
N TYR A 36 -53.07 -53.03 18.63
CA TYR A 36 -53.33 -51.57 18.53
C TYR A 36 -52.88 -50.65 19.67
N PHE A 37 -52.11 -51.14 20.65
CA PHE A 37 -51.48 -50.28 21.66
C PHE A 37 -49.96 -50.28 21.49
N CYS A 38 -49.41 -49.39 20.66
CA CYS A 38 -48.07 -48.84 20.90
C CYS A 38 -47.84 -47.46 20.28
N TYR A 39 -48.90 -46.68 20.13
CA TYR A 39 -48.82 -45.26 19.77
C TYR A 39 -49.95 -44.50 20.48
N ILE A 40 -50.01 -44.61 21.80
CA ILE A 40 -50.70 -43.55 22.53
C ILE A 40 -49.76 -42.36 22.40
N ASP A 41 -50.20 -41.28 21.77
CA ASP A 41 -49.47 -40.01 21.88
C ASP A 41 -49.78 -39.45 23.27
N GLU A 42 -48.89 -39.72 24.23
CA GLU A 42 -49.10 -39.30 25.62
C GLU A 42 -49.12 -37.78 25.76
N CYS A 43 -48.50 -37.05 24.83
CA CYS A 43 -48.50 -35.59 24.79
C CYS A 43 -49.87 -35.06 24.34
N SER A 44 -50.45 -35.65 23.29
CA SER A 44 -51.80 -35.29 22.81
C SER A 44 -52.91 -35.77 23.75
N SER A 45 -52.68 -36.87 24.46
CA SER A 45 -53.65 -37.46 25.39
C SER A 45 -53.63 -36.82 26.79
N GLY A 46 -52.65 -35.95 27.07
CA GLY A 46 -52.53 -35.24 28.35
C GLY A 46 -52.11 -36.10 29.54
N ILE A 47 -51.71 -37.36 29.32
CA ILE A 47 -51.36 -38.33 30.38
C ILE A 47 -49.85 -38.39 30.68
N HIS A 48 -49.06 -37.49 30.08
CA HIS A 48 -47.60 -37.46 30.19
C HIS A 48 -47.09 -36.94 31.54
N GLY A 49 -47.77 -35.97 32.16
CA GLY A 49 -47.36 -35.38 33.44
C GLY A 49 -46.00 -34.68 33.41
N CYS A 50 -45.59 -34.16 32.24
CA CYS A 50 -44.40 -33.32 32.10
C CYS A 50 -44.68 -31.93 32.67
N GLU A 51 -43.76 -31.40 33.46
CA GLU A 51 -43.85 -30.04 34.00
C GLU A 51 -43.83 -28.98 32.89
N GLN A 52 -43.01 -29.22 31.86
CA GLN A 52 -42.82 -28.31 30.74
C GLN A 52 -43.18 -29.03 29.42
N THR A 53 -42.22 -29.24 28.52
CA THR A 53 -42.49 -29.75 27.18
C THR A 53 -42.58 -31.28 27.17
N CYS A 54 -43.52 -31.84 26.40
CA CYS A 54 -43.63 -33.29 26.14
C CYS A 54 -43.22 -33.61 24.71
N LYS A 55 -42.39 -34.63 24.52
CA LYS A 55 -42.02 -35.19 23.21
C LYS A 55 -42.44 -36.65 23.14
N ASN A 56 -43.43 -36.92 22.29
CA ASN A 56 -43.88 -38.27 21.99
C ASN A 56 -42.82 -38.99 21.14
N ASN A 57 -42.60 -40.27 21.42
CA ASN A 57 -41.72 -41.16 20.67
C ASN A 57 -42.45 -42.48 20.41
N GLU A 58 -41.91 -43.29 19.51
CA GLU A 58 -42.49 -44.60 19.20
C GLU A 58 -42.51 -45.50 20.45
N GLY A 59 -43.70 -45.75 20.99
CA GLY A 59 -43.94 -46.57 22.18
C GLY A 59 -43.62 -45.92 23.53
N SER A 60 -43.29 -44.62 23.61
CA SER A 60 -43.01 -43.91 24.87
C SER A 60 -42.94 -42.38 24.69
N PHE A 61 -42.94 -41.60 25.77
CA PHE A 61 -42.71 -40.16 25.74
C PHE A 61 -41.49 -39.75 26.58
N ASN A 62 -40.93 -38.58 26.30
CA ASN A 62 -39.92 -37.94 27.12
C ASN A 62 -40.35 -36.51 27.45
N CYS A 63 -40.12 -36.07 28.69
CA CYS A 63 -40.29 -34.67 29.06
C CYS A 63 -39.01 -33.89 28.76
N LEU A 64 -39.15 -32.66 28.30
CA LEU A 64 -38.06 -31.74 27.98
C LEU A 64 -38.26 -30.44 28.76
N CYS A 65 -37.17 -29.89 29.28
CA CYS A 65 -37.18 -28.60 29.95
C CYS A 65 -36.80 -27.48 28.98
N GLN A 66 -37.42 -26.31 29.16
CA GLN A 66 -37.10 -25.03 28.53
C GLN A 66 -35.69 -24.55 28.95
N LEU A 67 -35.16 -23.58 28.21
CA LEU A 67 -33.81 -23.05 28.42
C LEU A 67 -33.59 -22.55 29.85
N GLY A 68 -32.43 -22.83 30.43
CA GLY A 68 -32.10 -22.52 31.82
C GLY A 68 -32.60 -23.53 32.86
N PHE A 69 -33.19 -24.65 32.42
CA PHE A 69 -33.67 -25.72 33.29
C PHE A 69 -33.17 -27.10 32.85
N ARG A 70 -32.77 -27.95 33.81
CA ARG A 70 -32.48 -29.38 33.58
C ARG A 70 -33.59 -30.26 34.12
N ILE A 71 -33.73 -31.45 33.54
CA ILE A 71 -34.70 -32.44 34.02
C ILE A 71 -34.22 -33.07 35.34
N LYS A 72 -35.11 -33.15 36.32
CA LYS A 72 -34.85 -33.82 37.60
C LYS A 72 -34.78 -35.33 37.43
N ASN A 73 -34.31 -36.03 38.46
CA ASN A 73 -34.21 -37.49 38.47
C ASN A 73 -35.56 -38.21 38.28
N ASP A 74 -36.68 -37.53 38.51
CA ASP A 74 -38.04 -38.05 38.28
C ASP A 74 -38.43 -38.11 36.79
N ARG A 75 -37.59 -37.58 35.88
CA ARG A 75 -37.78 -37.53 34.42
C ARG A 75 -39.06 -36.81 33.97
N LYS A 76 -39.66 -35.98 34.83
CA LYS A 76 -40.90 -35.25 34.55
C LYS A 76 -40.82 -33.77 34.90
N SER A 77 -40.08 -33.44 35.95
CA SER A 77 -39.97 -32.10 36.51
C SER A 77 -38.66 -31.43 36.10
N CYS A 78 -38.66 -30.10 36.12
CA CYS A 78 -37.53 -29.26 35.74
C CYS A 78 -36.98 -28.52 36.97
N GLU A 79 -35.67 -28.37 37.06
CA GLU A 79 -35.01 -27.48 38.02
C GLU A 79 -34.16 -26.45 37.31
N ASN A 80 -34.07 -25.26 37.90
CA ASN A 80 -33.17 -24.21 37.43
C ASN A 80 -31.76 -24.79 37.31
N ASP A 81 -31.25 -24.78 36.09
CA ASP A 81 -29.87 -25.09 35.80
C ASP A 81 -29.27 -23.95 34.98
N PRO A 82 -28.72 -22.93 35.64
CA PRO A 82 -28.02 -21.84 34.96
C PRO A 82 -26.72 -22.28 34.26
N SER A 83 -26.32 -23.57 34.36
CA SER A 83 -25.18 -24.12 33.62
C SER A 83 -25.56 -24.70 32.25
N ARG A 84 -26.85 -24.76 31.90
CA ARG A 84 -27.30 -25.11 30.55
C ARG A 84 -27.09 -23.93 29.61
N ASP A 85 -25.97 -23.96 28.92
CA ASP A 85 -25.64 -23.03 27.84
C ASP A 85 -26.41 -23.46 26.57
N PRO A 86 -27.39 -22.68 26.09
CA PRO A 86 -28.09 -22.95 24.83
C PRO A 86 -27.16 -23.10 23.63
N CYS A 87 -25.99 -22.45 23.65
CA CYS A 87 -24.95 -22.61 22.63
C CYS A 87 -24.20 -23.94 22.74
N ALA A 88 -24.18 -24.61 23.90
CA ALA A 88 -23.58 -25.93 24.10
C ALA A 88 -24.60 -27.07 23.92
N ASP A 89 -25.84 -26.85 24.34
CA ASP A 89 -26.92 -27.86 24.32
C ASP A 89 -27.61 -27.95 22.95
N PHE A 90 -27.76 -26.82 22.25
CA PHE A 90 -28.33 -26.74 20.90
C PHE A 90 -27.52 -25.76 20.05
N PRO A 91 -26.25 -26.08 19.73
CA PRO A 91 -25.39 -25.18 18.98
C PRO A 91 -26.05 -24.82 17.64
N PRO A 92 -26.38 -23.54 17.39
CA PRO A 92 -26.71 -23.10 16.05
C PRO A 92 -25.55 -23.42 15.12
N THR A 93 -25.82 -23.59 13.82
CA THR A 93 -24.78 -23.83 12.79
C THR A 93 -24.00 -22.56 12.49
N CYS A 94 -23.44 -21.92 13.51
CA CYS A 94 -22.66 -20.69 13.39
C CYS A 94 -21.32 -20.99 12.73
N GLN A 95 -20.92 -20.16 11.78
CA GLN A 95 -19.61 -20.26 11.14
C GLN A 95 -18.45 -19.95 12.12
N TYR A 96 -18.63 -19.02 13.07
CA TYR A 96 -17.58 -18.61 13.99
C TYR A 96 -17.88 -18.97 15.45
N GLY A 97 -18.94 -18.41 16.02
CA GLY A 97 -19.30 -18.68 17.42
C GLY A 97 -20.73 -18.29 17.76
N CYS A 98 -21.21 -18.82 18.89
CA CYS A 98 -22.52 -18.54 19.45
C CYS A 98 -22.36 -17.82 20.79
N LYS A 99 -23.21 -16.83 21.03
CA LYS A 99 -23.33 -16.11 22.31
C LYS A 99 -24.80 -15.92 22.66
N LEU A 100 -25.09 -15.62 23.91
CA LEU A 100 -26.44 -15.29 24.35
C LEU A 100 -26.67 -13.78 24.26
N GLU A 101 -27.72 -13.37 23.54
CA GLU A 101 -28.28 -12.02 23.60
C GLU A 101 -29.75 -12.13 24.02
N ASN A 102 -30.13 -11.50 25.13
CA ASN A 102 -31.48 -11.56 25.72
C ASN A 102 -31.99 -13.01 25.89
N ASP A 103 -31.16 -13.89 26.45
CA ASP A 103 -31.45 -15.32 26.68
C ASP A 103 -31.73 -16.14 25.40
N GLN A 104 -31.37 -15.62 24.23
CA GLN A 104 -31.45 -16.31 22.94
C GLN A 104 -30.06 -16.59 22.37
N PRO A 105 -29.80 -17.81 21.83
CA PRO A 105 -28.55 -18.11 21.16
C PRO A 105 -28.49 -17.39 19.81
N VAL A 106 -27.51 -16.48 19.69
CA VAL A 106 -27.23 -15.75 18.45
C VAL A 106 -25.81 -16.03 17.97
N CYS A 107 -25.64 -16.18 16.67
CA CYS A 107 -24.32 -16.27 16.08
C CYS A 107 -23.65 -14.89 16.11
N PHE A 108 -22.34 -14.89 16.35
CA PHE A 108 -21.52 -13.70 16.21
C PHE A 108 -20.31 -14.00 15.35
N CYS A 109 -19.74 -12.95 14.77
CA CYS A 109 -18.61 -13.05 13.87
C CYS A 109 -17.36 -12.45 14.49
N GLN A 110 -16.21 -12.88 13.97
CA GLN A 110 -14.94 -12.23 14.26
C GLN A 110 -14.95 -10.77 13.76
N LYS A 111 -14.09 -9.93 14.32
CA LYS A 111 -13.95 -8.54 13.88
C LYS A 111 -13.66 -8.47 12.37
N GLY A 112 -14.28 -7.53 11.68
CA GLY A 112 -14.17 -7.38 10.22
C GLY A 112 -15.20 -8.18 9.43
N TYR A 113 -16.13 -8.88 10.10
CA TYR A 113 -17.19 -9.64 9.47
C TYR A 113 -18.55 -9.26 10.06
N VAL A 114 -19.59 -9.36 9.25
CA VAL A 114 -20.99 -9.19 9.65
C VAL A 114 -21.75 -10.50 9.46
N LEU A 115 -22.81 -10.66 10.25
CA LEU A 115 -23.67 -11.83 10.12
C LEU A 115 -24.46 -11.76 8.81
N GLY A 116 -24.41 -12.83 8.03
CA GLY A 116 -25.13 -12.98 6.78
C GLY A 116 -26.64 -13.00 6.96
N ALA A 117 -27.38 -12.90 5.85
CA ALA A 117 -28.85 -12.89 5.86
C ALA A 117 -29.47 -14.18 6.44
N ASP A 118 -28.71 -15.27 6.47
CA ASP A 118 -29.10 -16.56 7.06
C ASP A 118 -28.96 -16.60 8.59
N GLY A 119 -28.39 -15.57 9.21
CA GLY A 119 -28.16 -15.50 10.65
C GLY A 119 -27.05 -16.44 11.17
N ASN A 120 -26.29 -17.10 10.29
CA ASN A 120 -25.35 -18.16 10.66
C ASN A 120 -23.96 -18.01 10.02
N THR A 121 -23.89 -17.48 8.80
CA THR A 121 -22.64 -17.27 8.09
C THR A 121 -22.02 -15.91 8.42
N CYS A 122 -20.71 -15.83 8.36
CA CYS A 122 -19.96 -14.60 8.54
C CYS A 122 -19.48 -14.11 7.19
N VAL A 123 -20.04 -12.99 6.74
CA VAL A 123 -19.70 -12.32 5.49
C VAL A 123 -18.68 -11.23 5.80
N ASP A 124 -17.62 -11.20 5.02
CA ASP A 124 -16.57 -10.20 5.12
C ASP A 124 -17.14 -8.78 4.91
N ILE A 125 -16.74 -7.83 5.74
CA ILE A 125 -17.12 -6.43 5.56
C ILE A 125 -16.22 -5.87 4.47
N ASN A 126 -16.80 -5.43 3.36
CA ASN A 126 -16.03 -4.73 2.34
C ASN A 126 -15.80 -3.27 2.75
N GLU A 127 -14.65 -2.97 3.36
CA GLU A 127 -14.36 -1.60 3.77
C GLU A 127 -14.11 -0.65 2.58
N CYS A 128 -13.93 -1.17 1.36
CA CYS A 128 -13.74 -0.37 0.15
C CYS A 128 -15.05 0.18 -0.44
N ASP A 129 -16.23 -0.28 0.01
CA ASP A 129 -17.53 0.23 -0.46
C ASP A 129 -17.87 1.62 0.12
N GLY A 130 -17.04 2.15 1.02
CA GLY A 130 -17.22 3.47 1.65
C GLY A 130 -15.96 4.31 1.67
N ASN A 131 -15.87 5.23 2.66
CA ASN A 131 -14.66 6.00 2.88
C ASN A 131 -13.59 5.14 3.58
N HIS A 132 -12.76 4.47 2.78
CA HIS A 132 -11.68 3.60 3.24
C HIS A 132 -10.43 4.38 3.72
N GLY A 133 -10.34 5.68 3.41
CA GLY A 133 -9.21 6.52 3.82
C GLY A 133 -7.85 6.15 3.20
N CYS A 134 -7.85 5.35 2.13
CA CYS A 134 -6.66 5.17 1.29
C CYS A 134 -6.52 6.39 0.38
N SER A 135 -5.29 6.85 0.19
CA SER A 135 -4.99 7.96 -0.74
C SER A 135 -5.10 7.57 -2.21
N ASP A 136 -5.05 6.28 -2.52
CA ASP A 136 -5.07 5.75 -3.89
C ASP A 136 -6.05 4.55 -3.94
N GLU A 137 -5.56 3.32 -4.11
CA GLU A 137 -6.40 2.13 -4.26
C GLU A 137 -6.70 1.43 -2.93
N CYS A 138 -7.91 0.90 -2.80
CA CYS A 138 -8.35 0.05 -1.70
C CYS A 138 -8.53 -1.38 -2.20
N VAL A 139 -7.98 -2.34 -1.45
CA VAL A 139 -8.17 -3.77 -1.72
C VAL A 139 -8.79 -4.40 -0.48
N ASN A 140 -10.02 -4.88 -0.64
CA ASN A 140 -10.71 -5.62 0.39
C ASN A 140 -10.04 -6.98 0.60
N THR A 141 -9.87 -7.38 1.86
CA THR A 141 -9.24 -8.66 2.23
C THR A 141 -10.08 -9.36 3.30
N PRO A 142 -9.99 -10.67 3.47
CA PRO A 142 -10.77 -11.34 4.50
C PRO A 142 -10.47 -10.81 5.91
N GLY A 143 -11.41 -10.08 6.51
CA GLY A 143 -11.40 -9.51 7.86
C GLY A 143 -10.81 -8.11 8.01
N SER A 144 -10.41 -7.48 6.90
CA SER A 144 -9.83 -6.13 6.89
C SER A 144 -9.70 -5.63 5.44
N PHE A 145 -9.22 -4.42 5.23
CA PHE A 145 -8.73 -3.97 3.95
C PHE A 145 -7.26 -3.58 4.01
N LYS A 146 -6.65 -3.41 2.84
CA LYS A 146 -5.34 -2.78 2.71
C LYS A 146 -5.36 -1.74 1.60
N CYS A 147 -4.55 -0.69 1.77
CA CYS A 147 -4.33 0.28 0.71
C CYS A 147 -3.19 -0.18 -0.18
N THR A 148 -3.36 -0.01 -1.49
CA THR A 148 -2.31 -0.22 -2.49
C THR A 148 -2.09 1.06 -3.26
N CYS A 149 -0.89 1.21 -3.82
CA CYS A 149 -0.53 2.38 -4.59
C CYS A 149 -0.41 2.02 -6.07
N ALA A 150 -0.79 2.95 -6.93
CA ALA A 150 -0.55 2.84 -8.36
C ALA A 150 0.95 2.67 -8.67
N GLN A 151 1.24 2.29 -9.91
CA GLN A 151 2.62 2.13 -10.38
C GLN A 151 3.44 3.40 -10.11
N TYR A 152 4.73 3.22 -9.78
CA TYR A 152 5.69 4.30 -9.46
C TYR A 152 5.44 5.05 -8.16
N LYS A 153 4.47 4.62 -7.35
CA LYS A 153 4.31 5.08 -5.97
C LYS A 153 4.78 4.02 -4.97
N LYS A 154 4.94 4.44 -3.73
CA LYS A 154 5.19 3.59 -2.57
C LYS A 154 4.20 3.96 -1.46
N LEU A 155 3.80 2.94 -0.71
CA LEU A 155 2.97 3.11 0.47
C LEU A 155 3.87 3.57 1.64
N GLU A 156 3.45 4.63 2.31
CA GLU A 156 4.15 5.18 3.47
C GLU A 156 3.86 4.35 4.73
N ASN A 157 4.53 4.70 5.84
CA ASN A 157 4.46 3.94 7.09
C ASN A 157 3.05 3.91 7.72
N ASP A 158 2.18 4.86 7.36
CA ASP A 158 0.79 4.91 7.81
C ASP A 158 -0.11 3.87 7.12
N GLN A 159 0.41 3.13 6.15
CA GLN A 159 -0.29 2.12 5.36
C GLN A 159 -1.51 2.67 4.59
N LYS A 160 -1.56 3.98 4.35
CA LYS A 160 -2.69 4.66 3.68
C LYS A 160 -2.27 5.68 2.64
N THR A 161 -1.14 6.36 2.88
CA THR A 161 -0.65 7.43 2.03
C THR A 161 0.32 6.87 0.99
N CYS A 162 0.07 7.18 -0.27
CA CYS A 162 0.89 6.83 -1.41
C CYS A 162 1.70 8.04 -1.81
N ARG A 163 3.02 7.87 -1.83
CA ARG A 163 3.96 8.89 -2.30
C ARG A 163 4.70 8.40 -3.50
N ASP A 164 5.12 9.34 -4.32
CA ASP A 164 6.09 9.11 -5.38
C ASP A 164 7.30 8.31 -4.86
N ARG A 165 7.63 7.22 -5.56
CA ARG A 165 8.78 6.40 -5.23
C ARG A 165 10.00 7.12 -5.79
N ASN A 166 10.98 7.41 -4.94
CA ASN A 166 12.24 7.93 -5.44
C ASN A 166 13.11 6.80 -5.99
N GLU A 167 13.07 6.56 -7.30
CA GLU A 167 13.86 5.50 -7.93
C GLU A 167 15.37 5.77 -7.87
N CYS A 168 15.79 7.04 -7.77
CA CYS A 168 17.20 7.43 -7.69
C CYS A 168 17.90 7.02 -6.39
N LEU A 169 17.15 6.59 -5.37
CA LEU A 169 17.72 5.97 -4.17
C LEU A 169 18.14 4.51 -4.40
N THR A 170 17.75 3.92 -5.53
CA THR A 170 18.12 2.55 -5.91
C THR A 170 19.47 2.57 -6.64
N VAL A 171 20.41 1.76 -6.18
CA VAL A 171 21.73 1.66 -6.81
C VAL A 171 21.59 1.07 -8.21
N GLY A 172 22.27 1.68 -9.19
CA GLY A 172 22.28 1.19 -10.58
C GLY A 172 21.06 1.56 -11.41
N GLN A 173 20.21 2.47 -10.93
CA GLN A 173 19.00 2.89 -11.65
C GLN A 173 19.30 3.54 -13.01
N CYS A 174 20.40 4.29 -13.09
CA CYS A 174 20.92 4.86 -14.33
C CYS A 174 22.15 4.06 -14.77
N THR A 175 22.08 3.46 -15.95
CA THR A 175 23.17 2.67 -16.55
C THR A 175 24.12 3.50 -17.40
N ILE A 176 23.72 4.72 -17.76
CA ILE A 176 24.50 5.64 -18.57
C ILE A 176 25.65 6.19 -17.72
N THR A 177 26.90 5.94 -18.14
CA THR A 177 28.09 6.38 -17.41
C THR A 177 28.18 7.90 -17.41
N GLY A 178 28.38 8.52 -16.25
CA GLY A 178 28.45 9.99 -16.11
C GLY A 178 27.10 10.70 -16.05
N SER A 179 25.98 9.96 -16.13
CA SER A 179 24.64 10.52 -15.94
C SER A 179 24.31 10.74 -14.46
N VAL A 180 23.34 11.62 -14.22
CA VAL A 180 22.75 11.91 -12.92
C VAL A 180 21.27 11.52 -12.96
N CYS A 181 20.84 10.80 -11.93
CA CYS A 181 19.43 10.45 -11.75
C CYS A 181 18.67 11.63 -11.15
N VAL A 182 17.53 11.96 -11.76
CA VAL A 182 16.60 12.97 -11.28
C VAL A 182 15.23 12.31 -11.07
N ASN A 183 14.74 12.38 -9.84
CA ASN A 183 13.42 11.85 -9.50
C ASN A 183 12.32 12.78 -10.02
N THR A 184 11.27 12.22 -10.62
CA THR A 184 10.15 12.99 -11.19
C THR A 184 8.81 12.41 -10.74
N PRO A 185 7.72 13.20 -10.66
CA PRO A 185 6.43 12.63 -10.30
C PRO A 185 6.00 11.50 -11.27
N GLY A 186 5.93 10.27 -10.77
CA GLY A 186 5.54 9.07 -11.50
C GLY A 186 6.65 8.37 -12.29
N SER A 187 7.92 8.81 -12.19
CA SER A 187 9.07 8.18 -12.86
C SER A 187 10.42 8.78 -12.42
N TYR A 188 11.48 8.47 -13.15
CA TYR A 188 12.79 9.13 -13.03
C TYR A 188 13.38 9.41 -14.41
N GLN A 189 14.39 10.28 -14.45
CA GLN A 189 15.17 10.58 -15.64
C GLN A 189 16.66 10.42 -15.36
N CYS A 190 17.41 9.93 -16.34
CA CYS A 190 18.86 9.84 -16.30
C CYS A 190 19.44 10.82 -17.32
N ASN A 191 19.93 11.95 -16.83
CA ASN A 191 20.39 13.05 -17.67
C ASN A 191 21.90 13.18 -17.56
N CYS A 192 22.55 13.63 -18.65
CA CYS A 192 23.93 14.07 -18.55
C CYS A 192 24.01 15.35 -17.70
N LYS A 193 25.15 15.54 -17.04
CA LYS A 193 25.44 16.80 -16.34
C LYS A 193 25.47 17.95 -17.35
N ASP A 194 25.28 19.18 -16.86
CA ASP A 194 25.47 20.37 -17.67
C ASP A 194 26.87 20.37 -18.30
N GLY A 195 26.97 20.71 -19.58
CA GLY A 195 28.21 20.62 -20.37
C GLY A 195 28.48 19.24 -21.00
N TYR A 196 27.62 18.25 -20.76
CA TYR A 196 27.77 16.91 -21.33
C TYR A 196 26.57 16.51 -22.19
N GLN A 197 26.83 15.73 -23.23
CA GLN A 197 25.82 15.16 -24.10
C GLN A 197 25.89 13.63 -24.12
N LEU A 198 24.78 13.00 -24.48
CA LEU A 198 24.72 11.55 -24.59
C LEU A 198 25.52 11.09 -25.82
N SER A 199 26.38 10.09 -25.65
CA SER A 199 27.15 9.49 -26.73
C SER A 199 26.25 8.86 -27.80
N ALA A 200 26.78 8.66 -29.01
CA ALA A 200 26.02 8.12 -30.13
C ALA A 200 25.42 6.71 -29.86
N ASP A 201 26.13 5.89 -29.08
CA ASP A 201 25.71 4.57 -28.61
C ASP A 201 24.84 4.60 -27.35
N LYS A 202 24.54 5.80 -26.82
CA LYS A 202 23.70 6.04 -25.63
C LYS A 202 24.18 5.37 -24.34
N SER A 203 25.48 5.10 -24.24
CA SER A 203 26.07 4.36 -23.11
C SER A 203 26.73 5.28 -22.08
N LYS A 204 27.12 6.49 -22.47
CA LYS A 204 27.86 7.43 -21.60
C LYS A 204 27.57 8.88 -21.95
N CYS A 205 27.81 9.74 -20.97
CA CYS A 205 27.84 11.18 -21.16
C CYS A 205 29.26 11.59 -21.56
N GLU A 206 29.37 12.23 -22.71
CA GLU A 206 30.61 12.76 -23.25
C GLU A 206 30.57 14.29 -23.17
N ASP A 207 31.74 14.86 -22.93
CA ASP A 207 31.93 16.30 -22.92
C ASP A 207 31.46 16.90 -24.25
N ILE A 208 30.69 17.98 -24.19
CA ILE A 208 30.33 18.73 -25.38
C ILE A 208 31.60 19.42 -25.87
N LYS A 209 31.79 19.47 -27.19
CA LYS A 209 32.89 20.22 -27.80
C LYS A 209 32.36 21.54 -28.30
N GLU A 210 32.15 22.49 -27.41
CA GLU A 210 31.46 23.73 -27.74
C GLU A 210 32.21 24.53 -28.80
N CYS A 211 33.55 24.50 -28.80
CA CYS A 211 34.38 25.21 -29.79
C CYS A 211 34.21 24.64 -31.21
N ASP A 212 34.00 23.33 -31.33
CA ASP A 212 33.79 22.65 -32.60
C ASP A 212 32.32 22.74 -33.08
N LEU A 213 31.37 22.62 -32.15
CA LEU A 213 29.95 22.47 -32.44
C LEU A 213 29.23 23.81 -32.63
N THR A 214 29.69 24.88 -31.96
CA THR A 214 29.03 26.18 -31.99
C THR A 214 29.95 27.23 -32.63
N PRO A 215 29.79 27.50 -33.94
CA PRO A 215 30.55 28.55 -34.61
C PRO A 215 30.35 29.90 -33.91
N LYS A 216 31.45 30.58 -33.56
CA LYS A 216 31.47 31.85 -32.82
C LYS A 216 30.97 31.78 -31.37
N VAL A 217 31.11 30.63 -30.70
CA VAL A 217 30.87 30.54 -29.26
C VAL A 217 31.76 31.52 -28.47
N CYS A 218 33.00 31.72 -28.93
CA CYS A 218 33.90 32.79 -28.49
C CYS A 218 34.14 33.79 -29.63
N GLU A 219 34.44 35.04 -29.28
CA GLU A 219 34.75 36.08 -30.28
C GLU A 219 36.10 35.85 -30.96
N GLN A 220 37.13 35.46 -30.20
CA GLN A 220 38.50 35.30 -30.71
C GLN A 220 39.04 33.88 -30.51
N LYS A 221 39.40 33.50 -29.28
CA LYS A 221 39.94 32.16 -28.97
C LYS A 221 38.99 31.36 -28.10
N CYS A 222 38.88 30.08 -28.42
CA CYS A 222 38.10 29.09 -27.67
C CYS A 222 39.02 27.94 -27.28
N GLU A 223 38.95 27.51 -26.03
CA GLU A 223 39.70 26.40 -25.46
C GLU A 223 38.72 25.44 -24.78
N GLU A 224 38.73 24.17 -25.16
CA GLU A 224 37.88 23.14 -24.56
C GLU A 224 38.31 22.85 -23.11
N THR A 225 37.35 22.66 -22.22
CA THR A 225 37.58 22.31 -20.81
C THR A 225 36.61 21.21 -20.37
N GLU A 226 36.94 20.45 -19.33
CA GLU A 226 36.03 19.40 -18.88
C GLU A 226 34.71 19.99 -18.33
N GLY A 227 33.61 19.70 -19.01
CA GLY A 227 32.24 20.16 -18.73
C GLY A 227 31.94 21.58 -19.23
N SER A 228 32.82 22.22 -20.00
CA SER A 228 32.63 23.59 -20.49
C SER A 228 33.68 24.01 -21.53
N TYR A 229 33.74 25.31 -21.81
CA TYR A 229 34.77 25.91 -22.65
C TYR A 229 35.24 27.23 -22.03
N TYR A 230 36.44 27.67 -22.40
CA TYR A 230 37.02 28.92 -21.97
C TYR A 230 37.29 29.83 -23.17
N CYS A 231 36.71 31.03 -23.14
CA CYS A 231 36.98 32.07 -24.12
C CYS A 231 38.14 32.96 -23.67
N SER A 232 39.10 33.18 -24.57
CA SER A 232 40.21 34.09 -24.36
C SER A 232 40.41 35.04 -25.54
N CYS A 233 41.15 36.12 -25.31
CA CYS A 233 41.42 37.12 -26.33
C CYS A 233 42.85 36.98 -26.90
N GLU A 234 43.05 37.43 -28.13
CA GLU A 234 44.35 37.61 -28.73
C GLU A 234 45.18 38.65 -27.98
N LYS A 235 46.49 38.65 -28.23
CA LYS A 235 47.40 39.63 -27.62
C LYS A 235 47.01 41.03 -28.09
N GLY A 236 46.95 41.99 -27.16
CA GLY A 236 46.47 43.36 -27.43
C GLY A 236 45.00 43.56 -27.11
N PHE A 237 44.29 42.51 -26.68
CA PHE A 237 42.87 42.57 -26.31
C PHE A 237 42.64 42.08 -24.88
N VAL A 238 41.56 42.56 -24.27
CA VAL A 238 41.07 42.14 -22.95
C VAL A 238 39.61 41.73 -23.04
N ILE A 239 39.22 40.70 -22.29
CA ILE A 239 37.82 40.26 -22.26
C ILE A 239 36.99 41.21 -21.39
N ASN A 240 35.91 41.75 -21.94
CA ASN A 240 34.89 42.47 -21.21
C ASN A 240 33.98 41.46 -20.51
N THR A 241 33.95 41.50 -19.18
CA THR A 241 33.21 40.53 -18.36
C THR A 241 31.69 40.61 -18.49
N GLU A 242 31.15 41.77 -18.86
CA GLU A 242 29.70 41.99 -19.03
C GLU A 242 29.22 41.54 -20.41
N THR A 243 29.98 41.87 -21.45
CA THR A 243 29.60 41.55 -22.84
C THR A 243 30.19 40.24 -23.35
N GLN A 244 31.17 39.67 -22.64
CA GLN A 244 31.97 38.50 -23.03
C GLN A 244 32.69 38.70 -24.38
N LYS A 245 32.99 39.96 -24.72
CA LYS A 245 33.66 40.37 -25.96
C LYS A 245 35.08 40.80 -25.72
N CYS A 246 35.92 40.68 -26.74
CA CYS A 246 37.31 41.10 -26.72
C CYS A 246 37.41 42.58 -27.12
N GLU A 247 37.81 43.42 -26.18
CA GLU A 247 38.01 44.85 -26.37
C GLU A 247 39.49 45.15 -26.54
N ASP A 248 39.79 46.07 -27.45
CA ASP A 248 41.15 46.55 -27.71
C ASP A 248 41.72 47.21 -26.46
N ILE A 249 42.96 46.85 -26.11
CA ILE A 249 43.67 47.48 -25.00
C ILE A 249 44.30 48.76 -25.53
N ASP A 250 43.83 49.92 -25.08
CA ASP A 250 44.49 51.19 -25.41
C ASP A 250 45.80 51.33 -24.60
N GLU A 251 46.92 50.83 -25.16
CA GLU A 251 48.23 50.88 -24.49
C GLU A 251 48.76 52.30 -24.28
N CYS A 252 48.23 53.27 -25.03
CA CYS A 252 48.55 54.69 -24.84
C CYS A 252 47.88 55.24 -23.58
N GLN A 253 46.62 54.86 -23.30
CA GLN A 253 45.89 55.30 -22.11
C GLN A 253 46.41 54.61 -20.84
N ILE A 254 46.68 53.31 -20.90
CA ILE A 254 47.16 52.56 -19.72
C ILE A 254 48.67 52.68 -19.48
N GLY A 255 49.37 53.47 -20.29
CA GLY A 255 50.79 53.76 -20.13
C GLY A 255 51.73 52.58 -20.38
N ARG A 256 51.32 51.60 -21.20
CA ARG A 256 52.12 50.40 -21.52
C ARG A 256 52.77 50.44 -22.91
N SER A 257 52.67 51.56 -23.61
CA SER A 257 53.21 51.71 -24.96
C SER A 257 54.73 51.88 -25.02
N ASP A 258 55.39 52.30 -23.93
CA ASP A 258 56.81 52.65 -23.89
C ASP A 258 57.25 53.65 -24.98
N CYS A 259 56.32 54.41 -25.58
CA CYS A 259 56.63 55.38 -26.62
C CYS A 259 57.36 56.59 -26.01
N THR A 260 58.50 56.97 -26.59
CA THR A 260 59.27 58.12 -26.09
C THR A 260 58.60 59.48 -26.33
N GLN A 261 57.72 59.59 -27.33
CA GLN A 261 57.13 60.88 -27.73
C GLN A 261 55.60 60.81 -27.88
N LYS A 262 55.09 60.43 -29.05
CA LYS A 262 53.65 60.30 -29.27
C LYS A 262 53.30 58.82 -29.38
N CYS A 263 52.17 58.45 -28.79
CA CYS A 263 51.56 57.13 -28.93
C CYS A 263 50.24 57.28 -29.68
N ARG A 264 49.98 56.37 -30.62
CA ARG A 264 48.69 56.23 -31.29
C ARG A 264 48.21 54.80 -31.12
N ASN A 265 47.06 54.65 -30.48
CA ASN A 265 46.42 53.36 -30.32
C ASN A 265 45.91 52.84 -31.68
N THR A 266 45.98 51.53 -31.89
CA THR A 266 45.50 50.84 -33.10
C THR A 266 44.77 49.56 -32.69
N PHE A 267 43.92 49.00 -33.55
CA PHE A 267 43.22 47.77 -33.17
C PHE A 267 44.21 46.59 -33.01
N GLY A 268 44.33 46.06 -31.80
CA GLY A 268 45.19 44.97 -31.37
C GLY A 268 46.64 45.33 -31.06
N SER A 269 47.00 46.61 -31.07
CA SER A 269 48.39 47.09 -30.85
C SER A 269 48.43 48.61 -30.72
N PHE A 270 49.62 49.18 -30.58
CA PHE A 270 49.85 50.62 -30.73
C PHE A 270 51.01 50.89 -31.69
N ILE A 271 51.13 52.14 -32.12
CA ILE A 271 52.32 52.63 -32.80
C ILE A 271 52.85 53.89 -32.12
N CYS A 272 54.18 54.06 -32.14
CA CYS A 272 54.84 55.27 -31.67
C CYS A 272 55.15 56.20 -32.84
N GLU A 273 54.95 57.49 -32.63
CA GLU A 273 55.24 58.53 -33.60
C GLU A 273 56.18 59.58 -33.02
N CYS A 274 57.03 60.14 -33.87
CA CYS A 274 57.96 61.19 -33.49
C CYS A 274 57.41 62.57 -33.84
N LYS A 275 57.71 63.56 -33.00
CA LYS A 275 57.46 64.98 -33.29
C LYS A 275 58.33 65.43 -34.46
N THR A 276 57.93 66.51 -35.13
CA THR A 276 58.67 67.09 -36.25
C THR A 276 60.15 67.30 -35.91
N GLY A 277 61.05 66.89 -36.81
CA GLY A 277 62.51 66.96 -36.61
C GLY A 277 63.14 65.70 -35.98
N TYR A 278 62.37 64.65 -35.74
CA TYR A 278 62.86 63.38 -35.20
C TYR A 278 62.49 62.21 -36.12
N LEU A 279 63.36 61.19 -36.17
CA LEU A 279 63.14 59.93 -36.87
C LEU A 279 62.95 58.80 -35.85
N ILE A 280 62.06 57.86 -36.17
CA ILE A 280 61.85 56.66 -35.34
C ILE A 280 63.05 55.72 -35.46
N ASN A 281 63.45 55.11 -34.35
CA ASN A 281 64.52 54.12 -34.30
C ASN A 281 64.02 52.72 -34.71
N SER A 282 64.95 51.78 -34.85
CA SER A 282 64.65 50.38 -35.22
C SER A 282 63.81 49.62 -34.19
N ASP A 283 63.81 50.06 -32.93
CA ASP A 283 62.96 49.52 -31.87
C ASP A 283 61.46 49.91 -32.02
N ARG A 284 61.14 50.81 -32.95
CA ARG A 284 59.80 51.36 -33.19
C ARG A 284 59.16 52.04 -31.98
N LYS A 285 59.95 52.42 -30.97
CA LYS A 285 59.50 53.04 -29.71
C LYS A 285 60.21 54.35 -29.40
N THR A 286 61.49 54.44 -29.74
CA THR A 286 62.34 55.60 -29.44
C THR A 286 62.55 56.50 -30.65
N CYS A 287 62.72 57.80 -30.41
CA CYS A 287 62.92 58.81 -31.44
C CYS A 287 64.30 59.44 -31.34
N ARG A 288 65.03 59.54 -32.45
CA ARG A 288 66.31 60.25 -32.55
C ARG A 288 66.17 61.55 -33.34
N GLY A 289 66.85 62.61 -32.91
CA GLY A 289 66.81 63.89 -33.62
C GLY A 289 67.47 63.77 -35.00
N MET A 290 66.90 64.41 -36.02
CA MET A 290 67.61 64.69 -37.26
C MET A 290 68.58 65.85 -37.00
N PHE A 291 69.87 65.56 -36.91
CA PHE A 291 70.89 66.61 -36.97
C PHE A 291 70.82 67.25 -38.36
N ILE A 292 70.19 68.41 -38.46
CA ILE A 292 70.36 69.27 -39.63
C ILE A 292 71.78 69.82 -39.51
N TYR A 293 72.73 69.17 -40.18
CA TYR A 293 73.98 69.86 -40.52
C TYR A 293 73.57 71.02 -41.45
N ASN A 294 73.52 72.23 -40.90
CA ASN A 294 73.63 73.44 -41.70
C ASN A 294 75.02 73.41 -42.35
N LEU A 295 75.09 72.88 -43.57
CA LEU A 295 76.15 73.18 -44.51
C LEU A 295 75.84 74.56 -45.11
N LEU A 296 76.79 75.49 -44.91
CA LEU A 296 76.98 76.81 -45.55
C LEU A 296 76.06 77.93 -44.99
N PHE A 297 76.52 79.11 -44.56
CA PHE A 297 77.75 79.89 -44.83
C PHE A 297 78.36 80.45 -43.55
#